data_AF-A0A2Z4PQD6-F1
#
_entry.id   AF-A0A2Z4PQD6-F1
#
_cell.length_a   1.000
_cell.length_b   1.000
_cell.length_c   1.000
_cell.angle_alpha   90.00
_cell.angle_beta   90.00
_cell.angle_gamma   90.00
#
_symmetry.space_group_name_H-M   'P 1'
#
loop_
_entity.id
_entity.type
_entity.pdbx_description
1 polymer ?
#
loop_
_entity_poly.entity_id
_entity_poly.type
_entity_poly.pdbx_seq_one_letter_code
_entity_poly.pdbx_strand_id
1 'polypeptide(L)'
;MKVLGLETSCDETGIAIYDTENGLLAHKIYSQIAQHAEYGGVVPELASRDHVRKTLPLIDEVLQEAGMKKAELDAIAYTSGPGLVGALMAGATIGRSLAYALGIPALGVHHMEGHLLAPMLEESQPEMPFIALLVSGGHTQLVRVDGIGEYRLLGQSLDDAAGEAFDKAAKMIGLPYPGGPQIAALAKQGNPKSGLKFPRPMTDRPGLDFSFSGLKTAFLTAVHAALDDDRCDEQFKADAALAFETAVVDTLVIKCRRALEAEGLKRLIIAGGVSANQRLREQLESQLKKIKASVFYARPEFCTDNGAMIAYAGAQRLANGQSSELSLSIRARWPLSELPPLKES
;
A
#
# COMPACT_ATOMS: atom_id res chain seq x y z
N MET A 1 -6.32 -23.82 -9.29
CA MET A 1 -7.07 -23.47 -8.06
C MET A 1 -7.60 -22.06 -8.21
N LYS A 2 -8.91 -21.86 -8.07
CA LYS A 2 -9.60 -20.57 -8.19
C LYS A 2 -9.91 -20.00 -6.80
N VAL A 3 -9.23 -18.92 -6.45
CA VAL A 3 -9.28 -18.30 -5.12
C VAL A 3 -10.00 -16.95 -5.19
N LEU A 4 -11.06 -16.81 -4.41
CA LEU A 4 -11.75 -15.53 -4.19
C LEU A 4 -11.00 -14.72 -3.11
N GLY A 5 -10.46 -13.55 -3.45
CA GLY A 5 -9.79 -12.63 -2.54
C GLY A 5 -10.70 -11.49 -2.09
N LEU A 6 -10.72 -11.20 -0.78
CA LEU A 6 -11.49 -10.12 -0.15
C LEU A 6 -10.56 -9.15 0.61
N GLU A 7 -10.53 -7.89 0.18
CA GLU A 7 -9.80 -6.79 0.81
C GLU A 7 -10.79 -5.78 1.40
N THR A 8 -10.68 -5.51 2.71
CA THR A 8 -11.57 -4.62 3.49
C THR A 8 -10.83 -4.00 4.69
N SER A 9 -9.51 -3.82 4.61
CA SER A 9 -8.68 -3.39 5.75
C SER A 9 -8.84 -1.92 6.12
N CYS A 10 -9.25 -1.07 5.18
CA CYS A 10 -9.36 0.37 5.37
C CYS A 10 -10.65 0.95 4.75
N ASP A 11 -10.57 1.57 3.56
CA ASP A 11 -11.69 2.28 2.91
C ASP A 11 -11.95 1.83 1.45
N GLU A 12 -11.20 0.84 0.96
CA GLU A 12 -11.51 0.10 -0.27
C GLU A 12 -12.15 -1.26 0.03
N THR A 13 -13.24 -1.58 -0.68
CA THR A 13 -13.77 -2.95 -0.76
C THR A 13 -13.28 -3.54 -2.08
N GLY A 14 -12.26 -4.39 -2.00
CA GLY A 14 -11.67 -5.05 -3.16
C GLY A 14 -12.05 -6.53 -3.21
N ILE A 15 -12.56 -6.99 -4.35
CA ILE A 15 -12.89 -8.41 -4.59
C ILE A 15 -12.21 -8.86 -5.89
N ALA A 16 -11.62 -10.04 -5.90
CA ALA A 16 -11.04 -10.61 -7.11
C ALA A 16 -11.07 -12.13 -7.11
N ILE A 17 -11.00 -12.74 -8.29
CA ILE A 17 -10.78 -14.17 -8.45
C ILE A 17 -9.46 -14.38 -9.19
N TYR A 18 -8.56 -15.13 -8.56
CA TYR A 18 -7.29 -15.53 -9.14
C TYR A 18 -7.27 -17.04 -9.36
N ASP A 19 -6.91 -17.47 -10.57
CA ASP A 19 -6.67 -18.87 -10.93
C ASP A 19 -5.17 -19.14 -11.03
N THR A 20 -4.67 -20.13 -10.29
CA THR A 20 -3.25 -20.51 -10.33
C THR A 20 -2.75 -20.95 -11.71
N GLU A 21 -3.65 -21.33 -12.63
CA GLU A 21 -3.29 -21.73 -14.00
C GLU A 21 -3.48 -20.59 -15.00
N ASN A 22 -4.53 -19.79 -14.84
CA ASN A 22 -4.96 -18.80 -15.84
C ASN A 22 -4.71 -17.34 -15.42
N GLY A 23 -4.20 -17.10 -14.22
CA GLY A 23 -3.98 -15.77 -13.67
C GLY A 23 -5.24 -15.11 -13.14
N LEU A 24 -5.29 -13.77 -13.18
CA LEU A 24 -6.43 -12.99 -12.68
C LEU A 24 -7.64 -13.12 -13.61
N LEU A 25 -8.76 -13.65 -13.11
CA LEU A 25 -9.97 -13.86 -13.91
C LEU A 25 -10.90 -12.64 -13.91
N ALA A 26 -11.10 -12.03 -12.74
CA ALA A 26 -11.93 -10.85 -12.57
C ALA A 26 -11.55 -10.10 -11.29
N HIS A 27 -11.82 -8.80 -11.27
CA HIS A 27 -11.48 -7.90 -10.18
C HIS A 27 -12.50 -6.75 -10.14
N LYS A 28 -12.88 -6.32 -8.93
CA LYS A 28 -13.63 -5.08 -8.69
C LYS A 28 -13.16 -4.39 -7.43
N ILE A 29 -13.25 -3.06 -7.44
CA ILE A 29 -12.98 -2.21 -6.29
C ILE A 29 -14.13 -1.22 -6.14
N TYR A 30 -14.61 -1.07 -4.91
CA TYR A 30 -15.40 0.09 -4.48
C TYR A 30 -14.58 0.91 -3.50
N SER A 31 -14.32 2.17 -3.83
CA SER A 31 -13.60 3.11 -2.97
C SER A 31 -14.56 4.04 -2.23
N GLN A 32 -14.34 4.21 -0.92
CA GLN A 32 -15.12 5.10 -0.07
C GLN A 32 -14.50 6.51 0.03
N ILE A 33 -13.45 6.83 -0.75
CA ILE A 33 -12.72 8.10 -0.69
C ILE A 33 -13.65 9.32 -0.69
N ALA A 34 -14.67 9.33 -1.56
CA ALA A 34 -15.61 10.46 -1.65
C ALA A 34 -16.37 10.70 -0.35
N GLN A 35 -16.73 9.63 0.37
CA GLN A 35 -17.42 9.72 1.65
C GLN A 35 -16.51 10.23 2.76
N HIS A 36 -15.25 9.80 2.79
CA HIS A 36 -14.27 10.18 3.82
C HIS A 36 -13.65 11.56 3.58
N ALA A 37 -13.67 12.05 2.34
CA ALA A 37 -13.18 13.37 1.99
C ALA A 37 -13.91 14.50 2.77
N GLU A 38 -15.20 14.32 3.06
CA GLU A 38 -16.00 15.27 3.86
C GLU A 38 -15.48 15.43 5.30
N TYR A 39 -14.78 14.43 5.82
CA TYR A 39 -14.24 14.39 7.18
C TYR A 39 -12.73 14.66 7.23
N GLY A 40 -12.08 14.76 6.06
CA GLY A 40 -10.63 14.96 5.93
C GLY A 40 -9.80 13.75 6.38
N GLY A 41 -10.36 12.54 6.30
CA GLY A 41 -9.72 11.27 6.65
C GLY A 41 -10.73 10.15 6.88
N VAL A 42 -10.26 8.91 6.93
CA VAL A 42 -11.12 7.72 7.08
C VAL A 42 -11.82 7.71 8.44
N VAL A 43 -13.15 7.61 8.42
CA VAL A 43 -14.00 7.44 9.60
C VAL A 43 -14.29 5.94 9.81
N PRO A 44 -13.70 5.28 10.82
CA PRO A 44 -13.73 3.81 10.92
C PRO A 44 -15.13 3.17 10.95
N GLU A 45 -16.09 3.81 11.61
CA GLU A 45 -17.47 3.31 11.69
C GLU A 45 -18.20 3.40 10.34
N LEU A 46 -17.99 4.50 9.59
CA LEU A 46 -18.57 4.65 8.25
C LEU A 46 -17.97 3.61 7.31
N ALA A 47 -16.66 3.39 7.38
CA ALA A 47 -15.98 2.41 6.55
C ALA A 47 -16.48 0.99 6.79
N SER A 48 -16.59 0.60 8.06
CA SER A 48 -17.12 -0.71 8.46
C SER A 48 -18.53 -0.97 7.89
N ARG A 49 -19.42 0.03 7.95
CA ARG A 49 -20.78 -0.07 7.40
C ARG A 49 -20.80 -0.24 5.89
N ASP A 50 -19.94 0.48 5.18
CA ASP A 50 -19.90 0.40 3.72
C ASP A 50 -19.35 -0.93 3.24
N HIS A 51 -18.33 -1.50 3.90
CA HIS A 51 -17.89 -2.87 3.59
C HIS A 51 -19.02 -3.90 3.69
N VAL A 52 -19.85 -3.83 4.73
CA VAL A 52 -21.02 -4.72 4.88
C VAL A 52 -22.00 -4.58 3.70
N ARG A 53 -22.23 -3.34 3.23
CA ARG A 53 -23.13 -3.07 2.10
C ARG A 53 -22.57 -3.54 0.77
N LYS A 54 -21.25 -3.49 0.58
CA LYS A 54 -20.61 -3.61 -0.73
C LYS A 54 -19.98 -4.96 -1.01
N THR A 55 -19.52 -5.68 0.02
CA THR A 55 -18.76 -6.92 -0.17
C THR A 55 -19.58 -7.98 -0.92
N LEU A 56 -20.81 -8.29 -0.48
CA LEU A 56 -21.63 -9.33 -1.14
C LEU A 56 -22.02 -8.97 -2.59
N PRO A 57 -22.53 -7.76 -2.90
CA PRO A 57 -22.77 -7.36 -4.29
C PRO A 57 -21.53 -7.46 -5.17
N LEU A 58 -20.36 -7.03 -4.68
CA LEU A 58 -19.11 -7.10 -5.45
C LEU A 58 -18.64 -8.54 -5.69
N ILE A 59 -18.89 -9.48 -4.76
CA ILE A 59 -18.65 -10.90 -4.99
C ILE A 59 -19.50 -11.41 -6.16
N ASP A 60 -20.79 -11.05 -6.19
CA ASP A 60 -21.69 -11.46 -7.27
C ASP A 60 -21.27 -10.84 -8.62
N GLU A 61 -20.87 -9.57 -8.64
CA GLU A 61 -20.34 -8.91 -9.84
C GLU A 61 -19.05 -9.56 -10.37
N VAL A 62 -18.10 -9.88 -9.50
CA VAL A 62 -16.82 -10.51 -9.89
C VAL A 62 -17.05 -11.93 -10.40
N LEU A 63 -17.96 -12.70 -9.79
CA LEU A 63 -18.34 -14.03 -10.28
C LEU A 63 -19.01 -13.95 -11.66
N GLN A 64 -19.89 -12.97 -11.86
CA GLN A 64 -20.53 -12.75 -13.15
C GLN A 64 -19.52 -12.37 -14.23
N GLU A 65 -18.58 -11.46 -13.93
CA GLU A 65 -17.51 -11.06 -14.86
C GLU A 65 -16.58 -12.23 -15.22
N ALA A 66 -16.25 -13.08 -14.24
CA ALA A 66 -15.49 -14.31 -14.47
C ALA A 66 -16.28 -15.42 -15.18
N GLY A 67 -17.60 -15.27 -15.34
CA GLY A 67 -18.49 -16.31 -15.88
C GLY A 67 -18.60 -17.55 -15.00
N MET A 68 -18.45 -17.38 -13.68
CA MET A 68 -18.35 -18.47 -12.69
C MET A 68 -19.53 -18.50 -11.72
N LYS A 69 -19.84 -19.69 -11.21
CA LYS A 69 -20.74 -19.90 -10.06
C LYS A 69 -19.93 -20.00 -8.77
N LYS A 70 -20.56 -19.66 -7.64
CA LYS A 70 -19.96 -19.78 -6.29
C LYS A 70 -19.39 -21.17 -6.00
N ALA A 71 -20.05 -22.22 -6.49
CA ALA A 71 -19.64 -23.61 -6.30
C ALA A 71 -18.38 -24.01 -7.09
N GLU A 72 -17.88 -23.16 -7.99
CA GLU A 72 -16.65 -23.38 -8.76
C GLU A 72 -15.42 -22.75 -8.11
N LEU A 73 -15.58 -22.10 -6.96
CA LEU A 73 -14.48 -21.60 -6.14
C LEU A 73 -13.82 -22.75 -5.39
N ASP A 74 -12.49 -22.79 -5.40
CA ASP A 74 -11.73 -23.80 -4.68
C ASP A 74 -11.34 -23.34 -3.27
N ALA A 75 -11.23 -22.03 -3.04
CA ALA A 75 -10.88 -21.45 -1.76
C ALA A 75 -11.26 -19.97 -1.63
N ILE A 76 -11.23 -19.44 -0.40
CA ILE A 76 -11.43 -18.02 -0.12
C ILE A 76 -10.27 -17.45 0.69
N ALA A 77 -9.69 -16.36 0.22
CA ALA A 77 -8.70 -15.56 0.91
C ALA A 77 -9.33 -14.24 1.37
N TYR A 78 -9.07 -13.82 2.60
CA TYR A 78 -9.56 -12.54 3.12
C TYR A 78 -8.49 -11.85 3.95
N THR A 79 -8.44 -10.52 3.90
CA THR A 79 -7.48 -9.76 4.71
C THR A 79 -7.79 -9.91 6.20
N SER A 80 -6.84 -10.45 6.97
CA SER A 80 -6.95 -10.64 8.42
C SER A 80 -6.22 -9.57 9.23
N GLY A 81 -5.47 -8.70 8.54
CA GLY A 81 -4.75 -7.56 9.10
C GLY A 81 -3.41 -7.31 8.42
N PRO A 82 -2.68 -6.25 8.79
CA PRO A 82 -3.12 -5.15 9.65
C PRO A 82 -4.23 -4.30 9.01
N GLY A 83 -4.89 -3.45 9.81
CA GLY A 83 -6.00 -2.60 9.35
C GLY A 83 -6.97 -2.20 10.45
N LEU A 84 -8.05 -1.51 10.07
CA LEU A 84 -9.13 -1.10 10.97
C LEU A 84 -9.94 -2.33 11.39
N VAL A 85 -10.05 -2.61 12.70
CA VAL A 85 -10.70 -3.83 13.22
C VAL A 85 -12.11 -4.03 12.65
N GLY A 86 -12.95 -2.98 12.66
CA GLY A 86 -14.33 -3.09 12.18
C GLY A 86 -14.42 -3.38 10.68
N ALA A 87 -13.52 -2.79 9.89
CA ALA A 87 -13.44 -3.01 8.46
C ALA A 87 -12.97 -4.44 8.14
N LEU A 88 -11.87 -4.88 8.77
CA LEU A 88 -11.35 -6.25 8.66
C LEU A 88 -12.40 -7.31 9.02
N MET A 89 -13.16 -7.07 10.10
CA MET A 89 -14.22 -7.99 10.53
C MET A 89 -15.29 -8.15 9.46
N ALA A 90 -15.63 -7.11 8.69
CA ALA A 90 -16.65 -7.20 7.65
C ALA A 90 -16.24 -8.21 6.55
N GLY A 91 -15.06 -8.05 5.95
CA GLY A 91 -14.59 -8.97 4.91
C GLY A 91 -14.29 -10.36 5.45
N ALA A 92 -13.65 -10.47 6.62
CA ALA A 92 -13.27 -11.76 7.18
C ALA A 92 -14.47 -12.62 7.60
N THR A 93 -15.50 -12.02 8.21
CA THR A 93 -16.72 -12.77 8.58
C THR A 93 -17.48 -13.25 7.36
N ILE A 94 -17.62 -12.42 6.32
CA ILE A 94 -18.25 -12.79 5.05
C ILE A 94 -17.44 -13.89 4.36
N GLY A 95 -16.13 -13.71 4.19
CA GLY A 95 -15.25 -14.68 3.54
C GLY A 95 -15.22 -16.02 4.26
N ARG A 96 -15.06 -16.02 5.59
CA ARG A 96 -14.99 -17.26 6.38
C ARG A 96 -16.31 -18.03 6.40
N SER A 97 -17.44 -17.33 6.52
CA SER A 97 -18.76 -17.96 6.52
C SER A 97 -19.16 -18.48 5.15
N LEU A 98 -18.81 -17.78 4.07
CA LEU A 98 -19.02 -18.25 2.70
C LEU A 98 -18.20 -19.53 2.43
N ALA A 99 -16.93 -19.55 2.83
CA ALA A 99 -16.09 -20.74 2.68
C ALA A 99 -16.65 -21.94 3.47
N TYR A 100 -17.11 -21.69 4.71
CA TYR A 100 -17.77 -22.72 5.53
C TYR A 100 -19.02 -23.28 4.85
N ALA A 101 -19.88 -22.40 4.30
CA ALA A 101 -21.11 -22.82 3.61
C ALA A 101 -20.84 -23.63 2.33
N LEU A 102 -19.75 -23.33 1.63
CA LEU A 102 -19.33 -24.03 0.41
C LEU A 102 -18.51 -25.31 0.71
N GLY A 103 -18.08 -25.52 1.96
CA GLY A 103 -17.21 -26.65 2.32
C GLY A 103 -15.79 -26.54 1.76
N ILE A 104 -15.30 -25.33 1.50
CA ILE A 104 -13.98 -25.06 0.93
C ILE A 104 -13.04 -24.38 1.94
N PRO A 105 -11.71 -24.51 1.79
CA PRO A 105 -10.75 -23.86 2.68
C PRO A 105 -10.85 -22.33 2.62
N ALA A 106 -10.53 -21.71 3.75
CA ALA A 106 -10.41 -20.27 3.89
C ALA A 106 -9.04 -19.90 4.46
N LEU A 107 -8.48 -18.75 4.08
CA LEU A 107 -7.21 -18.26 4.61
C LEU A 107 -7.27 -16.77 4.93
N GLY A 108 -6.91 -16.43 6.17
CA GLY A 108 -6.61 -15.06 6.56
C GLY A 108 -5.24 -14.63 6.00
N VAL A 109 -5.23 -13.61 5.16
CA VAL A 109 -4.04 -13.08 4.48
C VAL A 109 -3.56 -11.81 5.16
N HIS A 110 -2.25 -11.62 5.18
CA HIS A 110 -1.63 -10.41 5.66
C HIS A 110 -1.69 -9.31 4.59
N HIS A 111 -2.30 -8.17 4.89
CA HIS A 111 -2.51 -7.05 3.98
C HIS A 111 -1.21 -6.60 3.29
N MET A 112 -0.16 -6.35 4.07
CA MET A 112 1.13 -5.91 3.52
C MET A 112 1.86 -6.99 2.71
N GLU A 113 1.56 -8.27 2.93
CA GLU A 113 2.09 -9.34 2.07
C GLU A 113 1.38 -9.32 0.71
N GLY A 114 0.08 -9.03 0.70
CA GLY A 114 -0.66 -8.73 -0.54
C GLY A 114 0.06 -7.63 -1.33
N HIS A 115 0.28 -6.46 -0.73
CA HIS A 115 1.02 -5.37 -1.37
C HIS A 115 2.40 -5.78 -1.86
N LEU A 116 3.17 -6.50 -1.04
CA LEU A 116 4.51 -6.99 -1.39
C LEU A 116 4.50 -7.91 -2.62
N LEU A 117 3.47 -8.75 -2.76
CA LEU A 117 3.32 -9.71 -3.83
C LEU A 117 2.53 -9.18 -5.04
N ALA A 118 1.93 -8.00 -4.96
CA ALA A 118 1.17 -7.40 -6.06
C ALA A 118 1.96 -7.31 -7.40
N PRO A 119 3.27 -6.97 -7.42
CA PRO A 119 4.05 -6.98 -8.67
C PRO A 119 4.21 -8.36 -9.31
N MET A 120 3.93 -9.45 -8.60
CA MET A 120 3.94 -10.81 -9.14
C MET A 120 2.71 -11.11 -10.01
N LEU A 121 1.70 -10.24 -10.00
CA LEU A 121 0.56 -10.29 -10.94
C LEU A 121 0.92 -9.81 -12.35
N GLU A 122 2.09 -9.19 -12.51
CA GLU A 122 2.55 -8.68 -13.81
C GLU A 122 3.28 -9.75 -14.62
N GLU A 123 3.39 -9.55 -15.93
CA GLU A 123 4.15 -10.44 -16.82
C GLU A 123 5.64 -10.48 -16.46
N SER A 124 6.21 -9.32 -16.12
CA SER A 124 7.62 -9.17 -15.72
C SER A 124 7.76 -9.29 -14.21
N GLN A 125 7.75 -10.52 -13.72
CA GLN A 125 7.84 -10.81 -12.28
C GLN A 125 9.27 -10.59 -11.74
N PRO A 126 9.43 -9.93 -10.58
CA PRO A 126 10.72 -9.82 -9.92
C PRO A 126 11.14 -11.15 -9.29
N GLU A 127 12.32 -11.65 -9.66
CA GLU A 127 12.93 -12.80 -8.98
C GLU A 127 13.39 -12.43 -7.56
N MET A 128 13.12 -13.31 -6.60
CA MET A 128 13.70 -13.24 -5.25
C MET A 128 15.20 -13.63 -5.29
N PRO A 129 16.05 -13.08 -4.39
CA PRO A 129 15.74 -12.08 -3.37
C PRO A 129 15.65 -10.65 -3.93
N PHE A 130 14.88 -9.80 -3.23
CA PHE A 130 14.76 -8.37 -3.52
C PHE A 130 14.54 -7.55 -2.24
N ILE A 131 14.70 -6.23 -2.36
CA ILE A 131 14.26 -5.26 -1.35
C ILE A 131 12.87 -4.78 -1.72
N ALA A 132 11.95 -4.68 -0.75
CA ALA A 132 10.64 -4.07 -0.91
C ALA A 132 10.57 -2.76 -0.13
N LEU A 133 10.19 -1.67 -0.80
CA LEU A 133 9.71 -0.44 -0.18
C LEU A 133 8.18 -0.51 -0.11
N LEU A 134 7.65 -0.68 1.09
CA LEU A 134 6.20 -0.63 1.34
C LEU A 134 5.85 0.77 1.82
N VAL A 135 5.16 1.55 0.99
CA VAL A 135 4.90 2.98 1.22
C VAL A 135 3.43 3.32 0.94
N SER A 136 2.61 3.24 1.99
CA SER A 136 1.17 3.51 1.95
C SER A 136 0.79 4.68 2.86
N GLY A 137 -0.52 4.91 3.05
CA GLY A 137 -1.04 5.88 4.02
C GLY A 137 -0.55 5.61 5.44
N GLY A 138 -0.55 4.34 5.87
CA GLY A 138 -0.20 3.93 7.24
C GLY A 138 1.14 3.22 7.41
N HIS A 139 1.87 2.92 6.33
CA HIS A 139 3.13 2.18 6.40
C HIS A 139 4.24 2.86 5.60
N THR A 140 5.44 2.89 6.15
CA THR A 140 6.67 3.14 5.39
C THR A 140 7.75 2.21 5.92
N GLN A 141 8.07 1.17 5.17
CA GLN A 141 8.98 0.10 5.58
C GLN A 141 9.90 -0.32 4.44
N LEU A 142 11.14 -0.65 4.78
CA LEU A 142 12.09 -1.36 3.93
C LEU A 142 12.21 -2.79 4.43
N VAL A 143 11.91 -3.75 3.57
CA VAL A 143 11.91 -5.18 3.90
C VAL A 143 12.81 -5.92 2.92
N ARG A 144 13.70 -6.78 3.40
CA ARG A 144 14.37 -7.78 2.57
C ARG A 144 13.45 -8.99 2.43
N VAL A 145 13.30 -9.44 1.20
CA VAL A 145 12.47 -10.59 0.84
C VAL A 145 13.35 -11.64 0.18
N ASP A 146 13.50 -12.76 0.85
CA ASP A 146 14.24 -13.92 0.34
C ASP A 146 13.30 -14.98 -0.26
N GLY A 147 12.03 -15.00 0.18
CA GLY A 147 11.00 -16.00 -0.12
C GLY A 147 9.62 -15.50 0.34
N ILE A 148 8.53 -16.17 -0.05
CA ILE A 148 7.19 -15.89 0.52
C ILE A 148 7.19 -16.31 2.00
N GLY A 149 6.91 -15.37 2.90
CA GLY A 149 7.03 -15.53 4.35
C GLY A 149 8.46 -15.42 4.90
N GLU A 150 9.46 -15.17 4.06
CA GLU A 150 10.85 -14.93 4.49
C GLU A 150 11.17 -13.43 4.41
N TYR A 151 10.69 -12.71 5.43
CA TYR A 151 10.70 -11.26 5.48
C TYR A 151 11.57 -10.73 6.62
N ARG A 152 12.60 -9.96 6.29
CA ARG A 152 13.42 -9.25 7.28
C ARG A 152 13.20 -7.74 7.17
N LEU A 153 12.62 -7.16 8.21
CA LEU A 153 12.48 -5.71 8.33
C LEU A 153 13.89 -5.08 8.45
N LEU A 154 14.21 -4.18 7.53
CA LEU A 154 15.48 -3.47 7.49
C LEU A 154 15.38 -2.07 8.12
N GLY A 155 14.21 -1.44 8.00
CA GLY A 155 13.93 -0.14 8.59
C GLY A 155 12.46 0.24 8.40
N GLN A 156 11.96 1.13 9.26
CA GLN A 156 10.59 1.61 9.19
C GLN A 156 10.48 3.07 9.61
N SER A 157 9.33 3.70 9.35
CA SER A 157 9.06 5.00 9.96
C SER A 157 8.96 4.87 11.48
N LEU A 158 9.64 5.77 12.18
CA LEU A 158 9.56 5.91 13.63
C LEU A 158 8.38 6.80 14.06
N ASP A 159 7.73 7.47 13.12
CA ASP A 159 6.62 8.40 13.36
C ASP A 159 5.54 8.33 12.26
N ASP A 160 5.27 9.42 11.54
CA ASP A 160 4.29 9.49 10.47
C ASP A 160 4.77 8.60 9.29
N ALA A 161 3.86 7.88 8.63
CA ALA A 161 4.18 7.26 7.35
C ALA A 161 4.26 8.33 6.23
N ALA A 162 4.88 8.00 5.10
CA ALA A 162 5.02 8.94 3.99
C ALA A 162 3.66 9.39 3.44
N GLY A 163 2.69 8.48 3.30
CA GLY A 163 1.35 8.82 2.83
C GLY A 163 0.62 9.77 3.79
N GLU A 164 0.65 9.45 5.08
CA GLU A 164 0.12 10.34 6.14
C GLU A 164 0.80 11.72 6.13
N ALA A 165 2.11 11.79 5.87
CA ALA A 165 2.81 13.07 5.75
C ALA A 165 2.29 13.90 4.55
N PHE A 166 2.02 13.27 3.41
CA PHE A 166 1.38 13.93 2.27
C PHE A 166 -0.03 14.44 2.61
N ASP A 167 -0.85 13.62 3.28
CA ASP A 167 -2.22 13.99 3.65
C ASP A 167 -2.24 15.18 4.62
N LYS A 168 -1.34 15.18 5.61
CA LYS A 168 -1.20 16.30 6.55
C LYS A 168 -0.69 17.56 5.85
N ALA A 169 0.28 17.46 4.95
CA ALA A 169 0.78 18.60 4.19
C ALA A 169 -0.33 19.21 3.30
N ALA A 170 -1.10 18.38 2.60
CA ALA A 170 -2.24 18.81 1.80
C ALA A 170 -3.25 19.61 2.64
N LYS A 171 -3.61 19.08 3.81
CA LYS A 171 -4.55 19.73 4.74
C LYS A 171 -4.04 21.11 5.19
N MET A 172 -2.75 21.27 5.43
CA MET A 172 -2.15 22.53 5.90
C MET A 172 -2.25 23.67 4.87
N ILE A 173 -2.32 23.35 3.58
CA ILE A 173 -2.49 24.34 2.50
C ILE A 173 -3.90 24.34 1.89
N GLY A 174 -4.86 23.68 2.54
CA GLY A 174 -6.27 23.68 2.16
C GLY A 174 -6.64 22.78 0.98
N LEU A 175 -5.82 21.77 0.68
CA LEU A 175 -6.13 20.78 -0.36
C LEU A 175 -7.06 19.67 0.17
N PRO A 176 -7.88 19.05 -0.69
CA PRO A 176 -8.79 17.99 -0.28
C PRO A 176 -8.06 16.67 0.04
N TYR A 177 -8.74 15.79 0.77
CA TYR A 177 -8.31 14.40 1.00
C TYR A 177 -8.73 13.50 -0.17
N PRO A 178 -7.92 12.50 -0.57
CA PRO A 178 -6.57 12.18 -0.11
C PRO A 178 -5.53 13.17 -0.64
N GLY A 179 -4.57 13.54 0.20
CA GLY A 179 -3.65 14.64 -0.04
C GLY A 179 -2.46 14.30 -0.94
N GLY A 180 -2.03 13.03 -0.99
CA GLY A 180 -0.94 12.58 -1.86
C GLY A 180 -1.10 13.00 -3.33
N PRO A 181 -2.19 12.61 -4.01
CA PRO A 181 -2.46 13.03 -5.38
C PRO A 181 -2.59 14.54 -5.56
N GLN A 182 -3.14 15.26 -4.58
CA GLN A 182 -3.33 16.71 -4.64
C GLN A 182 -2.01 17.47 -4.55
N ILE A 183 -1.13 17.08 -3.62
CA ILE A 183 0.22 17.63 -3.50
C ILE A 183 1.00 17.36 -4.78
N ALA A 184 0.97 16.14 -5.31
CA ALA A 184 1.67 15.79 -6.55
C ALA A 184 1.14 16.58 -7.77
N ALA A 185 -0.17 16.82 -7.84
CA ALA A 185 -0.77 17.62 -8.91
C ALA A 185 -0.35 19.10 -8.80
N LEU A 186 -0.38 19.66 -7.60
CA LEU A 186 0.01 21.05 -7.34
C LEU A 186 1.52 21.27 -7.52
N ALA A 187 2.35 20.31 -7.13
CA ALA A 187 3.81 20.33 -7.28
C ALA A 187 4.27 20.50 -8.74
N LYS A 188 3.47 20.09 -9.73
CA LYS A 188 3.75 20.32 -11.16
C LYS A 188 3.78 21.80 -11.54
N GLN A 189 3.13 22.65 -10.76
CA GLN A 189 3.05 24.10 -10.96
C GLN A 189 4.09 24.84 -10.10
N GLY A 190 4.85 24.13 -9.27
CA GLY A 190 5.86 24.72 -8.40
C GLY A 190 7.10 25.19 -9.18
N ASN A 191 7.69 26.29 -8.72
CA ASN A 191 8.92 26.83 -9.22
C ASN A 191 10.12 26.19 -8.49
N PRO A 192 10.99 25.42 -9.18
CA PRO A 192 12.16 24.80 -8.55
C PRO A 192 13.21 25.83 -8.07
N LYS A 193 13.09 27.10 -8.47
CA LYS A 193 13.97 28.21 -8.08
C LYS A 193 13.39 29.08 -6.96
N SER A 194 12.27 28.69 -6.34
CA SER A 194 11.61 29.44 -5.26
C SER A 194 12.48 29.64 -4.00
N GLY A 195 13.49 28.79 -3.82
CA GLY A 195 14.37 28.81 -2.65
C GLY A 195 13.82 28.03 -1.45
N LEU A 196 12.56 27.57 -1.50
CA LEU A 196 11.99 26.71 -0.47
C LEU A 196 12.71 25.36 -0.44
N LYS A 197 13.18 24.98 0.75
CA LYS A 197 13.88 23.71 0.99
C LYS A 197 13.41 23.13 2.30
N PHE A 198 13.06 21.85 2.25
CA PHE A 198 12.73 21.07 3.44
C PHE A 198 13.81 20.03 3.75
N PRO A 199 13.98 19.64 5.03
CA PRO A 199 14.96 18.63 5.41
C PRO A 199 14.64 17.27 4.76
N ARG A 200 15.67 16.43 4.58
CA ARG A 200 15.53 15.00 4.26
C ARG A 200 15.85 14.21 5.53
N PRO A 201 14.89 13.98 6.43
CA PRO A 201 15.19 13.48 7.77
C PRO A 201 15.89 12.12 7.73
N MET A 202 16.74 11.86 8.72
CA MET A 202 17.45 10.58 8.88
C MET A 202 18.41 10.21 7.73
N THR A 203 18.69 11.14 6.80
CA THR A 203 19.67 10.93 5.71
C THR A 203 21.07 11.41 6.05
N ASP A 204 21.24 12.17 7.13
CA ASP A 204 22.52 12.65 7.68
C ASP A 204 23.30 11.60 8.48
N ARG A 205 22.68 10.47 8.80
CA ARG A 205 23.21 9.38 9.65
C ARG A 205 23.06 8.01 8.98
N PRO A 206 23.82 6.98 9.40
CA PRO A 206 23.62 5.62 8.93
C PRO A 206 22.25 5.06 9.35
N GLY A 207 21.84 3.95 8.76
CA GLY A 207 20.58 3.27 9.06
C GLY A 207 19.49 3.50 8.02
N LEU A 208 18.44 2.68 8.13
CA LEU A 208 17.37 2.55 7.14
C LEU A 208 16.00 3.00 7.65
N ASP A 209 15.92 3.47 8.89
CA ASP A 209 14.69 4.04 9.44
C ASP A 209 14.34 5.40 8.81
N PHE A 210 13.05 5.71 8.85
CA PHE A 210 12.44 6.92 8.33
C PHE A 210 11.87 7.80 9.46
N SER A 211 11.70 9.09 9.17
CA SER A 211 10.96 10.03 10.01
C SER A 211 10.42 11.12 9.09
N PHE A 212 9.12 11.42 9.20
CA PHE A 212 8.46 12.47 8.41
C PHE A 212 7.75 13.50 9.29
N SER A 213 7.63 13.26 10.60
CA SER A 213 7.03 14.23 11.54
C SER A 213 7.77 15.58 11.56
N GLY A 214 9.11 15.56 11.55
CA GLY A 214 9.92 16.78 11.50
C GLY A 214 9.80 17.53 10.17
N LEU A 215 9.61 16.79 9.07
CA LEU A 215 9.34 17.37 7.74
C LEU A 215 7.99 18.09 7.72
N LYS A 216 6.95 17.49 8.31
CA LYS A 216 5.64 18.13 8.52
C LYS A 216 5.75 19.41 9.34
N THR A 217 6.51 19.41 10.44
CA THR A 217 6.70 20.61 11.26
C THR A 217 7.38 21.72 10.46
N ALA A 218 8.43 21.40 9.70
CA ALA A 218 9.10 22.38 8.84
C ALA A 218 8.16 22.95 7.76
N PHE A 219 7.30 22.10 7.17
CA PHE A 219 6.28 22.52 6.22
C PHE A 219 5.26 23.48 6.84
N LEU A 220 4.71 23.13 8.00
CA LEU A 220 3.77 23.97 8.74
C LEU A 220 4.38 25.34 9.08
N THR A 221 5.63 25.37 9.56
CA THR A 221 6.33 26.62 9.86
C THR A 221 6.50 27.51 8.62
N ALA A 222 6.83 26.92 7.47
CA ALA A 222 6.93 27.68 6.23
C ALA A 222 5.57 28.26 5.79
N VAL A 223 4.49 27.48 5.91
CA VAL A 223 3.13 27.95 5.60
C VAL A 223 2.70 29.06 6.55
N HIS A 224 2.93 28.95 7.85
CA HIS A 224 2.61 30.01 8.81
C HIS A 224 3.41 31.29 8.55
N ALA A 225 4.72 31.19 8.30
CA ALA A 225 5.52 32.37 7.96
C ALA A 225 5.03 33.07 6.68
N ALA A 226 4.59 32.31 5.67
CA ALA A 226 3.99 32.89 4.47
C ALA A 226 2.62 33.52 4.72
N LEU A 227 1.82 32.97 5.65
CA LEU A 227 0.56 33.58 6.06
C LEU A 227 0.78 34.90 6.83
N ASP A 228 1.73 34.91 7.76
CA ASP A 228 2.08 36.09 8.55
C ASP A 228 2.61 37.24 7.67
N ASP A 229 3.31 36.92 6.58
CA ASP A 229 3.84 37.87 5.61
C ASP A 229 2.87 38.23 4.47
N ASP A 230 1.63 37.69 4.46
CA ASP A 230 0.66 37.83 3.35
C ASP A 230 1.20 37.37 1.98
N ARG A 231 2.01 36.30 1.99
CA ARG A 231 2.66 35.66 0.82
C ARG A 231 2.16 34.24 0.56
N CYS A 232 1.14 33.77 1.26
CA CYS A 232 0.58 32.42 1.10
C CYS A 232 -0.41 32.35 -0.10
N ASP A 233 0.04 32.81 -1.26
CA ASP A 233 -0.72 32.75 -2.50
C ASP A 233 -0.65 31.34 -3.16
N GLU A 234 -1.35 31.17 -4.28
CA GLU A 234 -1.38 29.88 -4.99
C GLU A 234 0.01 29.46 -5.51
N GLN A 235 0.88 30.41 -5.84
CA GLN A 235 2.24 30.09 -6.29
C GLN A 235 3.10 29.59 -5.13
N PHE A 236 3.02 30.22 -3.95
CA PHE A 236 3.68 29.73 -2.75
C PHE A 236 3.24 28.32 -2.41
N LYS A 237 1.93 28.02 -2.46
CA LYS A 237 1.42 26.66 -2.21
C LYS A 237 2.00 25.65 -3.19
N ALA A 238 2.11 26.00 -4.47
CA ALA A 238 2.74 25.16 -5.48
C ALA A 238 4.23 24.94 -5.25
N ASP A 239 4.96 25.99 -4.89
CA ASP A 239 6.38 25.93 -4.57
C ASP A 239 6.64 25.07 -3.31
N ALA A 240 5.80 25.23 -2.28
CA ALA A 240 5.85 24.45 -1.07
C ALA A 240 5.52 22.97 -1.33
N ALA A 241 4.47 22.68 -2.10
CA ALA A 241 4.10 21.32 -2.51
C ALA A 241 5.24 20.62 -3.26
N LEU A 242 5.88 21.32 -4.22
CA LEU A 242 7.04 20.81 -4.94
C LEU A 242 8.23 20.53 -4.01
N ALA A 243 8.56 21.48 -3.14
CA ALA A 243 9.68 21.33 -2.21
C ALA A 243 9.44 20.18 -1.23
N PHE A 244 8.20 20.01 -0.77
CA PHE A 244 7.78 18.93 0.13
C PHE A 244 7.84 17.56 -0.55
N GLU A 245 7.22 17.42 -1.73
CA GLU A 245 7.26 16.20 -2.52
C GLU A 245 8.71 15.78 -2.80
N THR A 246 9.55 16.73 -3.20
CA THR A 246 10.98 16.46 -3.45
C THR A 246 11.68 15.98 -2.17
N ALA A 247 11.34 16.51 -1.00
CA ALA A 247 11.94 16.07 0.27
C ALA A 247 11.55 14.64 0.67
N VAL A 248 10.28 14.29 0.52
CA VAL A 248 9.80 12.93 0.77
C VAL A 248 10.46 11.96 -0.23
N VAL A 249 10.40 12.26 -1.53
CA VAL A 249 10.96 11.41 -2.59
C VAL A 249 12.46 11.19 -2.41
N ASP A 250 13.24 12.26 -2.20
CA ASP A 250 14.69 12.13 -2.00
C ASP A 250 15.02 11.23 -0.81
N THR A 251 14.28 11.37 0.29
CA THR A 251 14.47 10.55 1.50
C THR A 251 14.22 9.08 1.19
N LEU A 252 13.12 8.76 0.51
CA LEU A 252 12.79 7.39 0.09
C LEU A 252 13.86 6.81 -0.84
N VAL A 253 14.29 7.56 -1.86
CA VAL A 253 15.30 7.11 -2.83
C VAL A 253 16.65 6.87 -2.17
N ILE A 254 17.09 7.76 -1.28
CA ILE A 254 18.35 7.60 -0.52
C ILE A 254 18.31 6.29 0.31
N LYS A 255 17.20 6.04 1.01
CA LYS A 255 17.05 4.87 1.88
C LYS A 255 16.96 3.57 1.08
N CYS A 256 16.27 3.56 -0.06
CA CYS A 256 16.23 2.42 -0.97
C CYS A 256 17.62 2.06 -1.50
N ARG A 257 18.39 3.07 -1.94
CA ARG A 257 19.77 2.85 -2.40
C ARG A 257 20.66 2.27 -1.32
N ARG A 258 20.59 2.82 -0.10
CA ARG A 258 21.33 2.29 1.06
C ARG A 258 20.97 0.84 1.36
N ALA A 259 19.68 0.48 1.31
CA ALA A 259 19.24 -0.88 1.54
C ALA A 259 19.79 -1.85 0.48
N LEU A 260 19.70 -1.49 -0.81
CA LEU A 260 20.25 -2.30 -1.90
C LEU A 260 21.77 -2.47 -1.79
N GLU A 261 22.50 -1.40 -1.48
CA GLU A 261 23.95 -1.43 -1.31
C GLU A 261 24.37 -2.26 -0.08
N ALA A 262 23.67 -2.11 1.05
CA ALA A 262 23.96 -2.86 2.28
C ALA A 262 23.67 -4.36 2.16
N GLU A 263 22.62 -4.73 1.41
CA GLU A 263 22.19 -6.12 1.23
C GLU A 263 22.83 -6.78 0.01
N GLY A 264 23.58 -6.03 -0.80
CA GLY A 264 24.19 -6.52 -2.04
C GLY A 264 23.17 -6.89 -3.13
N LEU A 265 21.93 -6.38 -3.04
CA LEU A 265 20.84 -6.72 -3.95
C LEU A 265 20.68 -5.68 -5.07
N LYS A 266 20.10 -6.12 -6.18
CA LYS A 266 19.92 -5.30 -7.40
C LYS A 266 18.46 -5.13 -7.81
N ARG A 267 17.52 -5.63 -7.03
CA ARG A 267 16.09 -5.60 -7.33
C ARG A 267 15.36 -4.89 -6.20
N LEU A 268 14.62 -3.84 -6.55
CA LEU A 268 13.72 -3.12 -5.66
C LEU A 268 12.29 -3.34 -6.13
N ILE A 269 11.41 -3.78 -5.24
CA ILE A 269 9.97 -3.65 -5.40
C ILE A 269 9.52 -2.40 -4.64
N ILE A 270 8.52 -1.72 -5.18
CA ILE A 270 7.78 -0.71 -4.43
C ILE A 270 6.27 -0.97 -4.52
N ALA A 271 5.60 -0.88 -3.38
CA ALA A 271 4.16 -1.10 -3.25
C ALA A 271 3.52 -0.11 -2.26
N GLY A 272 2.20 -0.01 -2.28
CA GLY A 272 1.41 0.94 -1.49
C GLY A 272 1.11 2.24 -2.25
N GLY A 273 0.12 3.00 -1.78
CA GLY A 273 -0.44 4.14 -2.51
C GLY A 273 0.55 5.24 -2.92
N VAL A 274 1.60 5.50 -2.12
CA VAL A 274 2.61 6.52 -2.45
C VAL A 274 3.49 6.09 -3.63
N SER A 275 3.55 4.78 -3.94
CA SER A 275 4.25 4.25 -5.11
C SER A 275 3.65 4.74 -6.45
N ALA A 276 2.42 5.27 -6.44
CA ALA A 276 1.80 5.91 -7.60
C ALA A 276 2.36 7.31 -7.90
N ASN A 277 3.20 7.88 -7.01
CA ASN A 277 3.81 9.18 -7.22
C ASN A 277 4.82 9.15 -8.38
N GLN A 278 4.53 9.90 -9.44
CA GLN A 278 5.33 9.90 -10.67
C GLN A 278 6.78 10.36 -10.44
N ARG A 279 7.00 11.39 -9.61
CA ARG A 279 8.35 11.87 -9.27
C ARG A 279 9.16 10.79 -8.55
N LEU A 280 8.54 10.04 -7.64
CA LEU A 280 9.18 8.91 -6.96
C LEU A 280 9.64 7.86 -7.96
N ARG A 281 8.78 7.48 -8.91
CA ARG A 281 9.10 6.50 -9.95
C ARG A 281 10.29 6.93 -10.79
N GLU A 282 10.25 8.16 -11.32
CA GLU A 282 11.31 8.74 -12.15
C GLU A 282 12.66 8.83 -11.40
N GLN A 283 12.63 9.25 -10.12
CA GLN A 283 13.84 9.34 -9.32
C GLN A 283 14.41 7.96 -8.99
N LEU A 284 13.57 6.97 -8.64
CA LEU A 284 14.04 5.61 -8.40
C LEU A 284 14.67 5.02 -9.66
N GLU A 285 14.02 5.10 -10.81
CA GLU A 285 14.57 4.60 -12.08
C GLU A 285 15.92 5.24 -12.40
N SER A 286 15.99 6.58 -12.34
CA SER A 286 17.21 7.33 -12.63
C SER A 286 18.36 6.99 -11.68
N GLN A 287 18.10 6.91 -10.37
CA GLN A 287 19.14 6.70 -9.37
C GLN A 287 19.56 5.24 -9.26
N LEU A 288 18.65 4.28 -9.43
CA LEU A 288 18.95 2.85 -9.37
C LEU A 288 19.71 2.36 -10.61
N LYS A 289 19.45 2.95 -11.78
CA LYS A 289 20.23 2.69 -13.00
C LYS A 289 21.73 2.96 -12.79
N LYS A 290 22.10 3.97 -11.99
CA LYS A 290 23.51 4.30 -11.69
C LYS A 290 24.24 3.21 -10.92
N ILE A 291 23.52 2.41 -10.14
CA ILE A 291 24.07 1.29 -9.35
C ILE A 291 23.76 -0.08 -9.99
N LYS A 292 23.31 -0.09 -11.26
CA LYS A 292 22.88 -1.28 -12.00
C LYS A 292 21.80 -2.09 -11.27
N ALA A 293 20.89 -1.40 -10.60
CA ALA A 293 19.72 -2.00 -9.98
C ALA A 293 18.45 -1.65 -10.78
N SER A 294 17.45 -2.52 -10.67
CA SER A 294 16.14 -2.39 -11.30
C SER A 294 15.06 -2.18 -10.26
N VAL A 295 14.03 -1.44 -10.63
CA VAL A 295 12.82 -1.23 -9.83
C VAL A 295 11.62 -1.84 -10.53
N PHE A 296 10.78 -2.49 -9.75
CA PHE A 296 9.57 -3.17 -10.19
C PHE A 296 8.36 -2.55 -9.49
N TYR A 297 7.31 -2.34 -10.25
CA TYR A 297 6.06 -1.74 -9.81
C TYR A 297 4.92 -2.68 -10.19
N ALA A 298 3.88 -2.74 -9.37
CA ALA A 298 2.59 -3.17 -9.86
C ALA A 298 2.01 -2.08 -10.78
N ARG A 299 1.09 -2.46 -11.67
CA ARG A 299 0.26 -1.48 -12.39
C ARG A 299 -0.48 -0.56 -11.39
N PRO A 300 -0.85 0.68 -11.76
CA PRO A 300 -1.43 1.64 -10.83
C PRO A 300 -2.65 1.13 -10.05
N GLU A 301 -3.54 0.38 -10.70
CA GLU A 301 -4.74 -0.25 -10.09
C GLU A 301 -4.42 -1.29 -9.00
N PHE A 302 -3.19 -1.83 -8.96
CA PHE A 302 -2.73 -2.79 -7.94
C PHE A 302 -1.75 -2.17 -6.92
N CYS A 303 -1.45 -0.87 -7.03
CA CYS A 303 -0.63 -0.16 -6.05
C CYS A 303 -1.44 0.27 -4.82
N THR A 304 -2.74 0.50 -4.99
CA THR A 304 -3.71 0.77 -3.91
C THR A 304 -4.36 -0.52 -3.43
N ASP A 305 -5.12 -0.44 -2.34
CA ASP A 305 -5.79 -1.60 -1.75
C ASP A 305 -6.76 -2.25 -2.75
N ASN A 306 -6.61 -3.55 -2.98
CA ASN A 306 -7.36 -4.28 -3.99
C ASN A 306 -7.52 -5.77 -3.64
N GLY A 307 -8.56 -6.42 -4.17
CA GLY A 307 -8.80 -7.85 -3.92
C GLY A 307 -7.83 -8.77 -4.66
N ALA A 308 -7.21 -8.31 -5.76
CA ALA A 308 -6.34 -9.14 -6.60
C ALA A 308 -5.07 -9.56 -5.88
N MET A 309 -4.44 -8.63 -5.15
CA MET A 309 -3.25 -8.93 -4.35
C MET A 309 -3.55 -9.94 -3.22
N ILE A 310 -4.76 -9.91 -2.67
CA ILE A 310 -5.20 -10.83 -1.60
C ILE A 310 -5.55 -12.20 -2.18
N ALA A 311 -6.22 -12.24 -3.34
CA ALA A 311 -6.48 -13.49 -4.06
C ALA A 311 -5.17 -14.20 -4.43
N TYR A 312 -4.18 -13.45 -4.94
CA TYR A 312 -2.86 -13.97 -5.29
C TYR A 312 -2.09 -14.48 -4.07
N ALA A 313 -1.89 -13.65 -3.05
CA ALA A 313 -1.16 -14.05 -1.85
C ALA A 313 -1.83 -15.25 -1.15
N GLY A 314 -3.16 -15.24 -1.12
CA GLY A 314 -3.97 -16.35 -0.66
C GLY A 314 -3.72 -17.63 -1.46
N ALA A 315 -3.78 -17.56 -2.79
CA ALA A 315 -3.53 -18.70 -3.67
C ALA A 315 -2.15 -19.31 -3.47
N GLN A 316 -1.10 -18.49 -3.34
CA GLN A 316 0.25 -18.98 -3.09
C GLN A 316 0.37 -19.73 -1.75
N ARG A 317 -0.24 -19.20 -0.69
CA ARG A 317 -0.23 -19.87 0.62
C ARG A 317 -1.10 -21.13 0.66
N LEU A 318 -2.29 -21.08 0.06
CA LEU A 318 -3.23 -22.21 -0.01
C LEU A 318 -2.66 -23.37 -0.84
N ALA A 319 -2.03 -23.08 -1.98
CA ALA A 319 -1.36 -24.09 -2.80
C ALA A 319 -0.21 -24.80 -2.06
N ASN A 320 0.35 -24.15 -1.02
CA ASN A 320 1.40 -24.70 -0.14
C ASN A 320 0.83 -25.22 1.19
N GLY A 321 -0.46 -25.58 1.23
CA GLY A 321 -1.09 -26.31 2.33
C GLY A 321 -1.43 -25.47 3.56
N GLN A 322 -1.37 -24.14 3.49
CA GLN A 322 -1.82 -23.28 4.58
C GLN A 322 -3.33 -23.04 4.50
N SER A 323 -3.99 -23.01 5.65
CA SER A 323 -5.40 -22.66 5.80
C SER A 323 -5.65 -22.07 7.18
N SER A 324 -6.81 -21.45 7.36
CA SER A 324 -7.27 -20.94 8.65
C SER A 324 -8.35 -21.83 9.25
N GLU A 325 -8.33 -21.94 10.58
CA GLU A 325 -9.37 -22.62 11.37
C GLU A 325 -10.75 -21.95 11.23
N LEU A 326 -11.78 -22.57 11.81
CA LEU A 326 -13.12 -21.96 11.82
C LEU A 326 -13.19 -20.66 12.64
N SER A 327 -12.40 -20.55 13.71
CA SER A 327 -12.30 -19.33 14.51
C SER A 327 -11.60 -18.22 13.74
N LEU A 328 -12.21 -17.03 13.70
CA LEU A 328 -11.61 -15.84 13.12
C LEU A 328 -10.51 -15.26 14.02
N SER A 329 -9.37 -14.94 13.43
CA SER A 329 -8.25 -14.26 14.11
C SER A 329 -7.90 -12.97 13.37
N ILE A 330 -8.49 -11.85 13.80
CA ILE A 330 -8.23 -10.52 13.24
C ILE A 330 -7.13 -9.81 14.03
N ARG A 331 -6.17 -9.24 13.32
CA ARG A 331 -5.00 -8.57 13.91
C ARG A 331 -4.85 -7.17 13.33
N ALA A 332 -5.42 -6.16 13.98
CA ALA A 332 -5.27 -4.76 13.54
C ALA A 332 -3.81 -4.32 13.44
N ARG A 333 -2.95 -4.87 14.30
CA ARG A 333 -1.50 -4.77 14.20
C ARG A 333 -0.94 -6.17 14.00
N TRP A 334 -0.32 -6.38 12.86
CA TRP A 334 0.32 -7.62 12.50
C TRP A 334 1.66 -7.28 11.85
N PRO A 335 2.78 -7.54 12.54
CA PRO A 335 4.10 -7.38 11.95
C PRO A 335 4.32 -8.42 10.85
N LEU A 336 4.81 -7.96 9.69
CA LEU A 336 5.06 -8.81 8.53
C LEU A 336 6.07 -9.94 8.82
N SER A 337 7.04 -9.70 9.71
CA SER A 337 8.07 -10.67 10.10
C SER A 337 7.55 -11.84 10.93
N GLU A 338 6.30 -11.80 11.40
CA GLU A 338 5.68 -12.92 12.10
C GLU A 338 5.04 -13.95 11.15
N LEU A 339 5.02 -13.67 9.85
CA LEU A 339 4.50 -14.62 8.87
C LEU A 339 5.42 -15.84 8.75
N PRO A 340 4.86 -17.06 8.73
CA PRO A 340 5.67 -18.23 8.49
C PRO A 340 6.09 -18.30 7.02
N PRO A 341 7.32 -18.78 6.73
CA PRO A 341 7.73 -19.14 5.39
C PRO A 341 6.80 -20.21 4.82
N LEU A 342 6.71 -20.30 3.50
CA LEU A 342 6.13 -21.47 2.86
C LEU A 342 6.97 -22.70 3.25
N LYS A 343 6.32 -23.83 3.53
CA LYS A 343 7.06 -25.07 3.78
C LYS A 343 7.79 -25.46 2.49
N GLU A 344 9.08 -25.72 2.58
CA GLU A 344 9.79 -26.43 1.50
C GLU A 344 9.06 -27.76 1.26
N SER A 345 8.67 -28.01 0.01
CA SER A 345 7.97 -29.21 -0.42
C SER A 345 8.86 -30.44 -0.49
#